data_AF-A0A934G2B4-F1
#
_entry.id   AF-A0A934G2B4-F1
#
_cell.length_a   1.000
_cell.length_b   1.000
_cell.length_c   1.000
_cell.angle_alpha   90.00
_cell.angle_beta   90.00
_cell.angle_gamma   90.00
#
_symmetry.space_group_name_H-M   'P 1'
#
loop_
_entity.id
_entity.type
_entity.pdbx_description
1 polymer ?
#
loop_
_entity_poly.entity_id
_entity_poly.type
_entity_poly.pdbx_seq_one_letter_code
_entity_poly.pdbx_strand_id
1 'polypeptide(L)'
;MKLIYYPGCTLKNSARNFDVSTVSSMAELDVEVEELDRWNCCGTVHALGAENVMNRVAPVTNLIRVKETAAKTEGMASEFMTSCAMCYNTLKRANIDVKKNPDKLSTINNFLNLETTKYEGDVEVRHLLEYLRDRVGFDKLAEKVKKPLTGLRVACYYGCLLVRPKEVAFDDVENPMIMENLIAALGATPVNFPLKTECCGAYHAVGKPEIIADRTDKIMGSASEQDVDLVVVSCPMCAYNLDFRQDDAKRLNPDFKHMPVLYFTQLMALALECGDDALRFDLHHIDPKPALAARDLA
;
A
#
# COMPACT_ATOMS: atom_id res chain seq x y z
N MET A 1 -16.47 7.43 -11.22
CA MET A 1 -16.69 5.96 -11.03
C MET A 1 -16.82 5.68 -9.54
N LYS A 2 -17.63 4.71 -9.09
CA LYS A 2 -17.72 4.32 -7.67
C LYS A 2 -16.89 3.08 -7.38
N LEU A 3 -16.16 3.09 -6.28
CA LEU A 3 -15.27 1.99 -5.88
C LEU A 3 -15.33 1.78 -4.37
N ILE A 4 -15.53 0.54 -3.94
CA ILE A 4 -15.47 0.18 -2.53
C ILE A 4 -14.02 0.29 -2.04
N TYR A 5 -13.83 0.93 -0.88
CA TYR A 5 -12.54 1.14 -0.25
C TYR A 5 -12.44 0.41 1.09
N TYR A 6 -11.34 -0.34 1.25
CA TYR A 6 -10.96 -0.95 2.51
C TYR A 6 -9.63 -0.33 2.99
N PRO A 7 -9.66 0.58 3.98
CA PRO A 7 -8.46 1.24 4.48
C PRO A 7 -7.61 0.30 5.36
N GLY A 8 -8.26 -0.65 6.05
CA GLY A 8 -7.63 -1.46 7.07
C GLY A 8 -7.25 -0.67 8.32
N CYS A 9 -6.67 -1.35 9.31
CA CYS A 9 -6.51 -0.82 10.66
C CYS A 9 -5.50 0.33 10.77
N THR A 10 -4.33 0.23 10.12
CA THR A 10 -3.24 1.19 10.31
C THR A 10 -3.57 2.55 9.68
N LEU A 11 -4.22 2.56 8.51
CA LEU A 11 -4.54 3.79 7.77
C LEU A 11 -5.51 4.68 8.56
N LYS A 12 -6.46 4.11 9.30
CA LYS A 12 -7.38 4.89 10.15
C LYS A 12 -6.75 5.38 11.47
N ASN A 13 -5.53 4.94 11.79
CA ASN A 13 -4.88 5.29 13.05
C ASN A 13 -3.53 5.99 12.85
N SER A 14 -2.43 5.25 12.75
CA SER A 14 -1.08 5.83 12.70
C SER A 14 -0.60 6.21 11.30
N ALA A 15 -1.24 5.73 10.24
CA ALA A 15 -0.91 6.05 8.85
C ALA A 15 -2.01 6.88 8.16
N ARG A 16 -2.59 7.86 8.86
CA ARG A 16 -3.66 8.73 8.34
C ARG A 16 -3.23 9.54 7.12
N ASN A 17 -1.97 9.93 7.05
CA ASN A 17 -1.38 10.55 5.86
C ASN A 17 -1.49 9.65 4.61
N PHE A 18 -1.51 8.32 4.77
CA PHE A 18 -1.75 7.41 3.65
C PHE A 18 -3.23 7.33 3.25
N ASP A 19 -4.14 7.31 4.24
CA ASP A 19 -5.60 7.28 4.04
C ASP A 19 -6.08 8.54 3.31
N VAL A 20 -5.78 9.71 3.86
CA VAL A 20 -6.28 10.98 3.35
C VAL A 20 -5.69 11.29 1.98
N SER A 21 -4.39 11.03 1.77
CA SER A 21 -3.77 11.22 0.45
C SER A 21 -4.31 10.25 -0.59
N THR A 22 -4.67 9.01 -0.21
CA THR A 22 -5.35 8.05 -1.10
C THR A 22 -6.71 8.62 -1.53
N VAL A 23 -7.58 8.95 -0.58
CA VAL A 23 -8.96 9.38 -0.87
C VAL A 23 -8.98 10.67 -1.67
N SER A 24 -8.15 11.64 -1.28
CA SER A 24 -8.08 12.95 -1.96
C SER A 24 -7.57 12.81 -3.39
N SER A 25 -6.52 12.01 -3.61
CA SER A 25 -5.99 11.78 -4.96
C SER A 25 -6.99 11.05 -5.86
N MET A 26 -7.75 10.10 -5.32
CA MET A 26 -8.77 9.38 -6.09
C MET A 26 -9.93 10.30 -6.51
N ALA A 27 -10.31 11.25 -5.65
CA ALA A 27 -11.33 12.25 -5.98
C ALA A 27 -10.91 13.14 -7.17
N GLU A 28 -9.65 13.60 -7.22
CA GLU A 28 -9.11 14.38 -8.34
C GLU A 28 -9.04 13.58 -9.66
N LEU A 29 -9.00 12.25 -9.57
CA LEU A 29 -9.05 11.31 -10.69
C LEU A 29 -10.48 10.88 -11.06
N ASP A 30 -11.51 11.57 -10.55
CA ASP A 30 -12.94 11.30 -10.78
C ASP A 30 -13.38 9.88 -10.33
N VAL A 31 -12.70 9.33 -9.32
CA VAL A 31 -13.05 8.06 -8.67
C VAL A 31 -13.54 8.32 -7.25
N GLU A 32 -14.85 8.18 -7.06
CA GLU A 32 -15.51 8.23 -5.77
C GLU A 32 -15.24 6.92 -5.02
N VAL A 33 -14.46 7.03 -3.94
CA VAL A 33 -14.13 5.90 -3.07
C VAL A 33 -15.07 5.85 -1.87
N GLU A 34 -15.77 4.73 -1.71
CA GLU A 34 -16.73 4.52 -0.64
C GLU A 34 -16.15 3.53 0.38
N GLU A 35 -15.79 4.00 1.57
CA GLU A 35 -15.32 3.12 2.64
C GLU A 35 -16.43 2.15 3.06
N LEU A 36 -16.07 0.89 3.29
CA LEU A 36 -16.98 -0.10 3.87
C LEU A 36 -17.54 0.39 5.23
N ASP A 37 -18.87 0.42 5.39
CA ASP A 37 -19.54 0.79 6.65
C ASP A 37 -19.05 -0.01 7.86
N ARG A 38 -18.69 -1.27 7.61
CA ARG A 38 -18.17 -2.20 8.62
C ARG A 38 -17.11 -3.09 8.01
N TRP A 39 -15.96 -3.16 8.66
CA TRP A 39 -14.87 -4.05 8.29
C TRP A 39 -14.05 -4.45 9.54
N ASN A 40 -13.32 -5.56 9.42
CA ASN A 40 -12.39 -6.06 10.44
C ASN A 40 -10.95 -5.92 9.95
N CYS A 41 -9.98 -5.96 10.87
CA CYS A 41 -8.58 -6.13 10.48
C CYS A 41 -8.43 -7.35 9.55
N CYS A 42 -7.63 -7.22 8.50
CA CYS A 42 -7.41 -8.28 7.51
C CYS A 42 -6.77 -9.55 8.08
N GLY A 43 -6.23 -9.49 9.30
CA GLY A 43 -5.50 -10.56 9.97
C GLY A 43 -3.98 -10.42 9.87
N THR A 44 -3.48 -9.52 9.01
CA THR A 44 -2.07 -9.13 8.81
C THR A 44 -1.13 -10.25 8.31
N VAL A 45 -1.35 -11.49 8.72
CA VAL A 45 -0.55 -12.66 8.39
C VAL A 45 -1.43 -13.68 7.66
N HIS A 46 -1.08 -13.99 6.42
CA HIS A 46 -1.65 -15.16 5.76
C HIS A 46 -0.95 -16.43 6.27
N ALA A 47 -1.69 -17.30 6.97
CA ALA A 47 -1.09 -18.50 7.57
C ALA A 47 -0.49 -19.43 6.49
N LEU A 48 0.73 -19.88 6.74
CA LEU A 48 1.45 -20.81 5.86
C LEU A 48 0.91 -22.24 5.97
N GLY A 49 0.27 -22.61 7.09
CA GLY A 49 -0.41 -23.88 7.23
C GLY A 49 -1.62 -23.94 6.31
N ALA A 50 -1.56 -24.82 5.30
CA ALA A 50 -2.61 -24.97 4.29
C ALA A 50 -3.99 -25.32 4.91
N GLU A 51 -3.98 -26.12 5.98
CA GLU A 51 -5.18 -26.58 6.68
C GLU A 51 -5.74 -25.58 7.71
N ASN A 52 -5.05 -24.47 7.96
CA ASN A 52 -5.53 -23.48 8.92
C ASN A 52 -6.58 -22.56 8.26
N VAL A 53 -7.82 -23.03 8.26
CA VAL A 53 -8.99 -22.32 7.73
C VAL A 53 -9.32 -21.07 8.56
N MET A 54 -9.07 -21.08 9.87
CA MET A 54 -9.45 -19.99 10.79
C MET A 54 -8.83 -18.64 10.40
N ASN A 55 -7.59 -18.63 9.93
CA ASN A 55 -6.94 -17.40 9.49
C ASN A 55 -7.51 -16.80 8.19
N ARG A 56 -8.49 -17.46 7.55
CA ARG A 56 -9.23 -16.93 6.40
C ARG A 56 -10.55 -16.30 6.81
N VAL A 57 -11.02 -16.51 8.05
CA VAL A 57 -12.32 -16.00 8.51
C VAL A 57 -12.36 -14.47 8.48
N ALA A 58 -11.37 -13.79 9.05
CA ALA A 58 -11.32 -12.33 9.05
C ALA A 58 -11.31 -11.72 7.63
N PRO A 59 -10.41 -12.13 6.70
CA PRO A 59 -10.44 -11.60 5.34
C PRO A 59 -11.73 -11.97 4.60
N VAL A 60 -12.25 -13.21 4.71
CA VAL A 60 -13.52 -13.60 4.06
C VAL A 60 -14.69 -12.79 4.60
N THR A 61 -14.71 -12.47 5.89
CA THR A 61 -15.74 -11.59 6.47
C THR A 61 -15.74 -10.22 5.79
N ASN A 62 -14.57 -9.64 5.53
CA ASN A 62 -14.48 -8.37 4.78
C ASN A 62 -14.97 -8.52 3.34
N LEU A 63 -14.67 -9.64 2.67
CA LEU A 63 -15.17 -9.91 1.31
C LEU A 63 -16.70 -10.03 1.27
N ILE A 64 -17.32 -10.61 2.30
CA ILE A 64 -18.78 -10.62 2.46
C ILE A 64 -19.33 -9.19 2.52
N ARG A 65 -18.69 -8.28 3.26
CA ARG A 65 -19.11 -6.86 3.34
C ARG A 65 -19.04 -6.15 2.00
N VAL A 66 -18.05 -6.47 1.18
CA VAL A 66 -17.94 -5.95 -0.19
C VAL A 66 -19.15 -6.40 -1.02
N LYS A 67 -19.54 -7.68 -0.95
CA LYS A 67 -20.75 -8.17 -1.64
C LYS A 67 -22.01 -7.46 -1.16
N GLU A 68 -22.19 -7.34 0.15
CA GLU A 68 -23.35 -6.66 0.74
C GLU A 68 -23.44 -5.20 0.31
N THR A 69 -22.29 -4.51 0.24
CA THR A 69 -22.19 -3.11 -0.15
C THR A 69 -22.43 -2.93 -1.65
N ALA A 70 -21.91 -3.81 -2.49
CA ALA A 70 -22.19 -3.82 -3.92
C ALA A 70 -23.67 -4.12 -4.22
N ALA A 71 -24.27 -5.08 -3.52
CA ALA A 71 -25.66 -5.49 -3.74
C ALA A 71 -26.69 -4.39 -3.40
N LYS A 72 -26.37 -3.49 -2.46
CA LYS A 72 -27.26 -2.38 -2.06
C LYS A 72 -27.00 -1.07 -2.83
N THR A 73 -25.98 -1.03 -3.69
CA THR A 73 -25.55 0.21 -4.35
C THR A 73 -25.57 0.07 -5.86
N GLU A 74 -26.47 0.80 -6.51
CA GLU A 74 -26.64 0.76 -7.95
C GLU A 74 -25.34 1.14 -8.68
N GLY A 75 -24.95 0.31 -9.66
CA GLY A 75 -23.76 0.54 -10.48
C GLY A 75 -22.42 0.19 -9.81
N MET A 76 -22.42 -0.38 -8.60
CA MET A 76 -21.19 -0.78 -7.91
C MET A 76 -20.86 -2.26 -8.15
N ALA A 77 -19.64 -2.53 -8.64
CA ALA A 77 -19.15 -3.88 -8.83
C ALA A 77 -18.78 -4.55 -7.49
N SER A 78 -18.79 -5.88 -7.46
CA SER A 78 -18.23 -6.70 -6.36
C SER A 78 -16.69 -6.69 -6.40
N GLU A 79 -16.12 -5.48 -6.31
CA GLU A 79 -14.69 -5.18 -6.39
C GLU A 79 -14.37 -4.15 -5.31
N PHE A 80 -13.23 -4.28 -4.65
CA PHE A 80 -12.74 -3.24 -3.73
C PHE A 80 -11.25 -2.99 -3.89
N MET A 81 -10.84 -1.82 -3.41
CA MET A 81 -9.46 -1.36 -3.39
C MET A 81 -8.94 -1.21 -1.97
N THR A 82 -7.67 -1.56 -1.78
CA THR A 82 -6.89 -1.21 -0.59
C THR A 82 -5.52 -0.68 -0.97
N SER A 83 -5.01 0.31 -0.22
CA SER A 83 -3.68 0.89 -0.45
C SER A 83 -2.57 0.16 0.32
N CYS A 84 -2.92 -0.65 1.32
CA CYS A 84 -1.94 -1.33 2.16
C CYS A 84 -1.49 -2.65 1.53
N ALA A 85 -0.20 -2.78 1.25
CA ALA A 85 0.38 -4.01 0.69
C ALA A 85 0.07 -5.28 1.52
N MET A 86 0.10 -5.19 2.86
CA MET A 86 -0.20 -6.34 3.72
C MET A 86 -1.67 -6.73 3.66
N CYS A 87 -2.56 -5.74 3.61
CA CYS A 87 -4.00 -5.95 3.50
C CYS A 87 -4.33 -6.59 2.16
N TYR A 88 -3.81 -6.03 1.07
CA TYR A 88 -3.94 -6.58 -0.28
C TYR A 88 -3.48 -8.04 -0.32
N ASN A 89 -2.26 -8.31 0.13
CA ASN A 89 -1.69 -9.66 0.13
C ASN A 89 -2.57 -10.65 0.89
N THR A 90 -3.00 -10.30 2.11
CA THR A 90 -3.79 -11.19 2.96
C THR A 90 -5.17 -11.47 2.38
N LEU A 91 -5.86 -10.42 1.91
CA LEU A 91 -7.21 -10.51 1.34
C LEU A 91 -7.20 -11.25 0.00
N LYS A 92 -6.27 -10.92 -0.91
CA LYS A 92 -6.14 -11.57 -2.22
C LYS A 92 -5.80 -13.06 -2.07
N ARG A 93 -4.85 -13.41 -1.18
CA ARG A 93 -4.48 -14.81 -0.94
C ARG A 93 -5.64 -15.60 -0.32
N ALA A 94 -6.36 -15.03 0.64
CA ALA A 94 -7.54 -15.68 1.21
C ALA A 94 -8.61 -15.95 0.15
N ASN A 95 -8.88 -14.97 -0.72
CA ASN A 95 -9.82 -15.13 -1.83
C ASN A 95 -9.38 -16.24 -2.81
N ILE A 96 -8.10 -16.27 -3.21
CA ILE A 96 -7.56 -17.34 -4.08
C ILE A 96 -7.67 -18.71 -3.41
N ASP A 97 -7.36 -18.82 -2.12
CA ASP A 97 -7.41 -20.08 -1.37
C ASP A 97 -8.84 -20.64 -1.33
N VAL A 98 -9.85 -19.82 -1.00
CA VAL A 98 -11.24 -20.29 -0.95
C VAL A 98 -11.84 -20.56 -2.33
N LYS A 99 -11.44 -19.81 -3.37
CA LYS A 99 -11.80 -20.10 -4.77
C LYS A 99 -11.30 -21.47 -5.23
N LYS A 100 -10.09 -21.86 -4.80
CA LYS A 100 -9.46 -23.14 -5.19
C LYS A 100 -9.91 -24.31 -4.32
N ASN A 101 -10.45 -24.06 -3.13
CA ASN A 101 -10.77 -25.10 -2.14
C ASN A 101 -12.22 -24.96 -1.64
N PRO A 102 -13.20 -25.55 -2.35
CA PRO A 102 -14.62 -25.48 -1.99
C PRO A 102 -14.93 -25.97 -0.57
N ASP A 103 -14.22 -26.99 -0.07
CA ASP A 103 -14.42 -27.52 1.28
C ASP A 103 -14.02 -26.51 2.36
N LYS A 104 -12.92 -25.76 2.14
CA LYS A 104 -12.51 -24.68 3.03
C LYS A 104 -13.55 -23.55 3.00
N LEU A 105 -14.04 -23.17 1.81
CA LEU A 105 -15.08 -22.16 1.68
C LEU A 105 -16.37 -22.57 2.41
N SER A 106 -16.80 -23.81 2.25
CA SER A 106 -17.97 -24.38 2.96
C SER A 106 -17.76 -24.33 4.48
N THR A 107 -16.59 -24.74 4.96
CA THR A 107 -16.23 -24.68 6.38
C THR A 107 -16.28 -23.26 6.93
N ILE A 108 -15.74 -22.27 6.21
CA ILE A 108 -15.77 -20.86 6.61
C ILE A 108 -17.21 -20.33 6.64
N ASN A 109 -18.00 -20.61 5.60
CA ASN A 109 -19.41 -20.19 5.55
C ASN A 109 -20.24 -20.83 6.69
N ASN A 110 -19.95 -22.08 7.06
CA ASN A 110 -20.60 -22.74 8.20
C ASN A 110 -20.15 -22.16 9.54
N PHE A 111 -18.89 -21.75 9.67
CA PHE A 111 -18.38 -21.04 10.84
C PHE A 111 -19.01 -19.64 10.97
N LEU A 112 -19.19 -18.94 9.84
CA LEU A 112 -19.85 -17.64 9.73
C LEU A 112 -21.38 -17.76 9.61
N ASN A 113 -22.00 -18.69 10.35
CA ASN A 113 -23.44 -18.97 10.25
C ASN A 113 -24.36 -17.81 10.66
N LEU A 114 -23.84 -16.79 11.35
CA LEU A 114 -24.57 -15.57 11.70
C LEU A 114 -24.59 -14.54 10.55
N GLU A 115 -23.76 -14.73 9.52
CA GLU A 115 -23.79 -13.88 8.33
C GLU A 115 -24.95 -14.27 7.42
N THR A 116 -25.74 -13.29 6.99
CA THR A 116 -26.87 -13.53 6.07
C THR A 116 -26.39 -13.82 4.65
N THR A 117 -25.23 -13.26 4.27
CA THR A 117 -24.63 -13.40 2.95
C THR A 117 -23.55 -14.46 2.98
N LYS A 118 -23.68 -15.50 2.15
CA LYS A 118 -22.61 -16.50 1.97
C LYS A 118 -21.56 -16.00 0.99
N TYR A 119 -20.30 -16.28 1.29
CA TYR A 119 -19.22 -15.98 0.37
C TYR A 119 -19.11 -17.05 -0.71
N GLU A 120 -18.90 -16.63 -1.96
CA GLU A 120 -18.84 -17.52 -3.12
C GLU A 120 -17.49 -17.44 -3.86
N GLY A 121 -16.53 -16.67 -3.34
CA GLY A 121 -15.27 -16.43 -4.05
C GLY A 121 -15.46 -15.56 -5.28
N ASP A 122 -16.32 -14.56 -5.22
CA ASP A 122 -16.77 -13.76 -6.37
C ASP A 122 -16.47 -12.26 -6.21
N VAL A 123 -15.68 -11.89 -5.21
CA VAL A 123 -15.18 -10.52 -5.03
C VAL A 123 -13.82 -10.39 -5.72
N GLU A 124 -13.60 -9.28 -6.41
CA GLU A 124 -12.29 -8.89 -6.92
C GLU A 124 -11.53 -8.03 -5.90
N VAL A 125 -10.26 -8.36 -5.66
CA VAL A 125 -9.41 -7.67 -4.67
C VAL A 125 -8.32 -6.94 -5.43
N ARG A 126 -8.32 -5.61 -5.36
CA ARG A 126 -7.33 -4.77 -6.03
C ARG A 126 -6.45 -4.04 -5.04
N HIS A 127 -5.17 -3.93 -5.41
CA HIS A 127 -4.31 -2.92 -4.81
C HIS A 127 -4.53 -1.56 -5.49
N LEU A 128 -4.32 -0.44 -4.80
CA LEU A 128 -4.45 0.90 -5.41
C LEU A 128 -3.57 1.06 -6.67
N LEU A 129 -2.30 0.64 -6.63
CA LEU A 129 -1.40 0.70 -7.81
C LEU A 129 -1.95 -0.09 -9.01
N GLU A 130 -2.50 -1.28 -8.77
CA GLU A 130 -3.12 -2.12 -9.80
C GLU A 130 -4.36 -1.42 -10.38
N TYR A 131 -5.19 -0.81 -9.53
CA TYR A 131 -6.37 -0.06 -9.96
C TYR A 131 -5.98 1.17 -10.80
N LEU A 132 -4.97 1.93 -10.37
CA LEU A 132 -4.47 3.09 -11.12
C LEU A 132 -3.95 2.69 -12.50
N ARG A 133 -3.26 1.56 -12.63
CA ARG A 133 -2.80 1.05 -13.93
C ARG A 133 -3.95 0.56 -14.81
N ASP A 134 -4.82 -0.30 -14.27
CA ASP A 134 -5.76 -1.09 -15.06
C ASP A 134 -7.10 -0.40 -15.31
N ARG A 135 -7.52 0.51 -14.43
CA ARG A 135 -8.84 1.16 -14.47
C ARG A 135 -8.76 2.65 -14.80
N VAL A 136 -7.80 3.35 -14.20
CA VAL A 136 -7.58 4.78 -14.49
C VAL A 136 -6.68 4.93 -15.72
N GLY A 137 -5.53 4.26 -15.72
CA GLY A 137 -4.45 4.42 -16.69
C GLY A 137 -3.52 5.57 -16.32
N PHE A 138 -2.21 5.35 -16.41
CA PHE A 138 -1.22 6.38 -16.07
C PHE A 138 -1.21 7.55 -17.05
N ASP A 139 -1.60 7.36 -18.30
CA ASP A 139 -1.74 8.45 -19.27
C ASP A 139 -2.82 9.45 -18.82
N LYS A 140 -3.99 8.95 -18.39
CA LYS A 140 -5.08 9.81 -17.86
C LYS A 140 -4.70 10.44 -16.52
N LEU A 141 -3.92 9.74 -15.70
CA LEU A 141 -3.39 10.32 -14.47
C LEU A 141 -2.46 11.50 -14.81
N ALA A 142 -1.58 11.35 -15.81
CA ALA A 142 -0.65 12.40 -16.22
C ALA A 142 -1.38 13.64 -16.77
N GLU A 143 -2.50 13.46 -17.48
CA GLU A 143 -3.38 14.56 -17.93
C GLU A 143 -3.98 15.37 -16.77
N LYS A 144 -4.14 14.76 -15.59
CA LYS A 144 -4.70 15.41 -14.38
C LYS A 144 -3.64 16.06 -13.50
N VAL A 145 -2.35 15.84 -13.76
CA VAL A 145 -1.25 16.44 -13.00
C VAL A 145 -1.28 17.95 -13.18
N LYS A 146 -1.39 18.68 -12.07
CA LYS A 146 -1.39 20.15 -12.03
C LYS A 146 0.00 20.70 -11.70
N LYS A 147 0.73 20.02 -10.82
CA LYS A 147 2.10 20.34 -10.40
C LYS A 147 3.04 19.17 -10.74
N PRO A 148 3.65 19.13 -11.94
CA PRO A 148 4.62 18.10 -12.27
C PRO A 148 5.78 18.09 -11.27
N LEU A 149 6.18 16.90 -10.81
CA LEU A 149 7.23 16.73 -9.80
C LEU A 149 8.65 16.76 -10.42
N THR A 150 8.85 17.67 -11.38
CA THR A 150 10.09 17.75 -12.17
C THR A 150 11.30 18.03 -11.28
N GLY A 151 12.40 17.32 -11.54
CA GLY A 151 13.63 17.44 -10.77
C GLY A 151 13.67 16.57 -9.51
N LEU A 152 12.54 16.02 -9.05
CA LEU A 152 12.50 15.09 -7.93
C LEU A 152 12.94 13.69 -8.35
N ARG A 153 13.94 13.15 -7.67
CA ARG A 153 14.48 11.80 -7.89
C ARG A 153 13.96 10.86 -6.81
N VAL A 154 13.26 9.80 -7.20
CA VAL A 154 12.47 8.97 -6.28
C VAL A 154 12.87 7.51 -6.36
N ALA A 155 13.27 6.92 -5.24
CA ALA A 155 13.45 5.49 -5.09
C ALA A 155 12.10 4.81 -4.75
N CYS A 156 11.70 3.82 -5.55
CA CYS A 156 10.43 3.10 -5.37
C CYS A 156 10.64 1.82 -4.56
N TYR A 157 10.32 1.81 -3.26
CA TYR A 157 10.46 0.63 -2.41
C TYR A 157 9.15 -0.16 -2.31
N TYR A 158 9.10 -1.30 -2.99
CA TYR A 158 7.96 -2.22 -3.07
C TYR A 158 7.76 -3.02 -1.79
N GLY A 159 8.87 -3.30 -1.10
CA GLY A 159 8.90 -4.33 -0.07
C GLY A 159 8.54 -5.71 -0.63
N CYS A 160 8.18 -6.63 0.26
CA CYS A 160 8.02 -8.02 -0.11
C CYS A 160 6.60 -8.39 -0.59
N LEU A 161 5.54 -7.79 -0.05
CA LEU A 161 4.17 -8.33 -0.17
C LEU A 161 3.34 -7.83 -1.35
N LEU A 162 3.80 -6.79 -2.08
CA LEU A 162 3.14 -6.38 -3.33
C LEU A 162 3.36 -7.39 -4.46
N VAL A 163 4.56 -7.96 -4.51
CA VAL A 163 5.03 -8.79 -5.62
C VAL A 163 5.28 -10.24 -5.24
N ARG A 164 5.13 -10.61 -3.95
CA ARG A 164 5.26 -12.00 -3.49
C ARG A 164 4.11 -12.42 -2.57
N PRO A 165 3.63 -13.67 -2.69
CA PRO A 165 4.06 -14.69 -3.65
C PRO A 165 3.52 -14.43 -5.07
N LYS A 166 4.05 -15.14 -6.08
CA LYS A 166 3.75 -14.89 -7.50
C LYS A 166 2.26 -14.91 -7.82
N GLU A 167 1.48 -15.72 -7.11
CA GLU A 167 0.03 -15.87 -7.35
C GLU A 167 -0.80 -14.62 -7.02
N VAL A 168 -0.26 -13.70 -6.22
CA VAL A 168 -0.91 -12.41 -5.90
C VAL A 168 -0.17 -11.21 -6.45
N ALA A 169 0.99 -11.42 -7.05
CA ALA A 169 1.75 -10.35 -7.68
C ALA A 169 0.93 -9.76 -8.84
N PHE A 170 0.80 -8.44 -8.88
CA PHE A 170 0.24 -7.72 -10.02
C PHE A 170 1.33 -7.08 -10.90
N ASP A 171 2.60 -7.33 -10.60
CA ASP A 171 3.77 -6.86 -11.33
C ASP A 171 4.86 -7.95 -11.31
N ASP A 172 5.99 -7.72 -11.97
CA ASP A 172 7.12 -8.65 -11.95
C ASP A 172 7.65 -8.86 -10.52
N VAL A 173 7.97 -10.12 -10.20
CA VAL A 173 8.36 -10.53 -8.84
C VAL A 173 9.76 -10.04 -8.48
N GLU A 174 10.64 -9.97 -9.47
CA GLU A 174 12.06 -9.67 -9.28
C GLU A 174 12.36 -8.20 -9.62
N ASN A 175 11.77 -7.69 -10.70
CA ASN A 175 11.95 -6.31 -11.14
C ASN A 175 10.62 -5.60 -11.47
N PRO A 176 9.80 -5.30 -10.44
CA PRO A 176 8.57 -4.54 -10.64
C PRO A 176 8.87 -3.10 -11.09
N MET A 177 7.93 -2.51 -11.84
CA MET A 177 8.05 -1.19 -12.48
C MET A 177 6.81 -0.31 -12.35
N ILE A 178 5.71 -0.79 -11.76
CA ILE A 178 4.44 -0.05 -11.67
C ILE A 178 4.52 1.23 -10.85
N MET A 179 5.29 1.27 -9.75
CA MET A 179 5.55 2.51 -9.01
C MET A 179 6.45 3.44 -9.79
N GLU A 180 7.49 2.95 -10.45
CA GLU A 180 8.36 3.77 -11.31
C GLU A 180 7.55 4.43 -12.44
N ASN A 181 6.65 3.67 -13.07
CA ASN A 181 5.75 4.18 -14.11
C ASN A 181 4.78 5.24 -13.55
N LEU A 182 4.25 5.04 -12.34
CA LEU A 182 3.43 6.05 -11.67
C LEU A 182 4.25 7.32 -11.39
N ILE A 183 5.45 7.19 -10.81
CA ILE A 183 6.34 8.32 -10.51
C ILE A 183 6.68 9.10 -11.78
N ALA A 184 6.97 8.41 -12.88
CA ALA A 184 7.21 9.03 -14.18
C ALA A 184 5.97 9.80 -14.67
N ALA A 185 4.76 9.22 -14.53
CA ALA A 185 3.51 9.88 -14.89
C ALA A 185 3.22 11.13 -14.05
N LEU A 186 3.71 11.20 -12.81
CA LEU A 186 3.65 12.39 -11.96
C LEU A 186 4.71 13.46 -12.32
N GLY A 187 5.59 13.18 -13.29
CA GLY A 187 6.64 14.08 -13.75
C GLY A 187 7.95 14.02 -12.94
N ALA A 188 8.07 13.09 -11.98
CA ALA A 188 9.30 12.84 -11.24
C ALA A 188 10.21 11.83 -11.98
N THR A 189 11.46 11.74 -11.55
CA THR A 189 12.43 10.77 -12.09
C THR A 189 12.48 9.54 -11.17
N PRO A 190 11.91 8.39 -11.56
CA PRO A 190 12.12 7.16 -10.81
C PRO A 190 13.58 6.71 -10.93
N VAL A 191 14.18 6.31 -9.82
CA VAL A 191 15.55 5.81 -9.76
C VAL A 191 15.53 4.38 -9.26
N ASN A 192 16.06 3.48 -10.08
CA ASN A 192 16.16 2.07 -9.73
C ASN A 192 17.27 1.86 -8.68
N PHE A 193 17.00 0.99 -7.70
CA PHE A 193 18.02 0.59 -6.72
C PHE A 193 17.86 -0.91 -6.38
N PRO A 194 18.96 -1.61 -5.99
CA PRO A 194 18.95 -3.07 -5.85
C PRO A 194 17.97 -3.63 -4.82
N LEU A 195 17.80 -2.96 -3.67
CA LEU A 195 17.04 -3.52 -2.54
C LEU A 195 15.54 -3.15 -2.56
N LYS A 196 14.99 -2.77 -3.72
CA LYS A 196 13.61 -2.26 -3.81
C LYS A 196 12.51 -3.27 -3.45
N THR A 197 12.78 -4.57 -3.56
CA THR A 197 11.84 -5.67 -3.20
C THR A 197 12.23 -6.39 -1.90
N GLU A 198 13.30 -5.96 -1.23
CA GLU A 198 13.77 -6.59 0.00
C GLU A 198 12.79 -6.46 1.16
N CYS A 199 12.87 -7.37 2.13
CA CYS A 199 11.97 -7.32 3.29
C CYS A 199 12.48 -6.30 4.35
N CYS A 200 11.62 -5.37 4.77
CA CYS A 200 11.91 -4.41 5.84
C CYS A 200 11.92 -5.03 7.26
N GLY A 201 11.59 -6.32 7.38
CA GLY A 201 11.58 -7.04 8.65
C GLY A 201 10.37 -6.78 9.56
N ALA A 202 9.29 -6.15 9.08
CA ALA A 202 8.11 -5.70 9.85
C ALA A 202 7.67 -6.58 11.03
N TYR A 203 7.63 -7.91 10.87
CA TYR A 203 7.22 -8.84 11.93
C TYR A 203 8.15 -8.89 13.16
N HIS A 204 9.33 -8.29 13.09
CA HIS A 204 10.30 -8.22 14.18
C HIS A 204 10.35 -6.85 14.85
N ALA A 205 9.51 -5.89 14.44
CA ALA A 205 9.58 -4.49 14.89
C ALA A 205 9.50 -4.28 16.40
N VAL A 206 8.82 -5.18 17.13
CA VAL A 206 8.69 -5.13 18.59
C VAL A 206 9.76 -5.98 19.28
N GLY A 207 9.94 -7.23 18.84
CA GLY A 207 10.76 -8.20 19.57
C GLY A 207 12.25 -8.16 19.26
N LYS A 208 12.65 -7.66 18.08
CA LYS A 208 14.04 -7.58 17.61
C LYS A 208 14.28 -6.30 16.81
N PRO A 209 14.12 -5.11 17.42
CA PRO A 209 14.26 -3.82 16.73
C PRO A 209 15.64 -3.62 16.07
N GLU A 210 16.69 -4.22 16.61
CA GLU A 210 18.06 -4.19 16.07
C GLU A 210 18.14 -4.81 14.67
N ILE A 211 17.35 -5.85 14.38
CA ILE A 211 17.27 -6.43 13.03
C ILE A 211 16.65 -5.41 12.08
N ILE A 212 15.67 -4.63 12.54
CA ILE A 212 15.02 -3.62 11.69
C ILE A 212 15.95 -2.46 11.40
N ALA A 213 16.73 -2.03 12.40
CA ALA A 213 17.73 -0.99 12.23
C ALA A 213 18.79 -1.39 11.19
N ASP A 214 19.34 -2.61 11.27
CA ASP A 214 20.25 -3.17 10.25
C ASP A 214 19.61 -3.24 8.85
N ARG A 215 18.33 -3.63 8.76
CA ARG A 215 17.60 -3.65 7.49
C ARG A 215 17.39 -2.24 6.93
N THR A 216 17.09 -1.28 7.80
CA THR A 216 16.88 0.12 7.43
C THR A 216 18.17 0.73 6.91
N ASP A 217 19.29 0.52 7.61
CA ASP A 217 20.62 0.92 7.16
C ASP A 217 20.92 0.41 5.74
N LYS A 218 20.76 -0.90 5.51
CA LYS A 218 21.02 -1.51 4.20
C LYS A 218 20.10 -0.98 3.09
N ILE A 219 18.79 -0.97 3.33
CA ILE A 219 17.80 -0.58 2.31
C ILE A 219 17.92 0.90 1.97
N MET A 220 17.93 1.76 2.99
CA MET A 220 17.99 3.21 2.79
C MET A 220 19.38 3.66 2.34
N GLY A 221 20.44 3.01 2.82
CA GLY A 221 21.81 3.22 2.33
C GLY A 221 21.94 2.87 0.85
N SER A 222 21.42 1.72 0.42
CA SER A 222 21.40 1.32 -1.00
C SER A 222 20.64 2.31 -1.88
N ALA A 223 19.54 2.89 -1.38
CA ALA A 223 18.82 3.94 -2.09
C ALA A 223 19.62 5.26 -2.12
N SER A 224 20.24 5.65 -1.00
CA SER A 224 21.05 6.87 -0.90
C SER A 224 22.27 6.86 -1.83
N GLU A 225 22.83 5.69 -2.14
CA GLU A 225 23.93 5.54 -3.10
C GLU A 225 23.52 5.86 -4.56
N GLN A 226 22.22 5.99 -4.84
CA GLN A 226 21.69 6.30 -6.18
C GLN A 226 21.32 7.79 -6.36
N ASP A 227 21.77 8.65 -5.44
CA ASP A 227 21.50 10.10 -5.44
C ASP A 227 19.99 10.42 -5.54
N VAL A 228 19.15 9.74 -4.76
CA VAL A 228 17.71 9.99 -4.71
C VAL A 228 17.39 11.05 -3.65
N ASP A 229 16.29 11.79 -3.85
CA ASP A 229 15.84 12.81 -2.90
C ASP A 229 14.98 12.20 -1.79
N LEU A 230 14.23 11.14 -2.11
CA LEU A 230 13.35 10.45 -1.18
C LEU A 230 13.03 9.02 -1.62
N VAL A 231 12.45 8.25 -0.71
CA VAL A 231 11.92 6.91 -0.97
C VAL A 231 10.39 6.94 -0.87
N VAL A 232 9.71 6.24 -1.79
CA VAL A 232 8.26 5.99 -1.69
C VAL A 232 7.94 4.55 -1.35
N VAL A 233 6.88 4.36 -0.57
CA VAL A 233 6.40 3.05 -0.12
C VAL A 233 4.89 2.91 -0.26
N SER A 234 4.42 1.66 -0.21
CA SER A 234 2.98 1.30 -0.27
C SER A 234 2.51 0.49 0.95
N CYS A 235 3.34 0.40 1.99
CA CYS A 235 3.07 -0.43 3.15
C CYS A 235 3.32 0.37 4.42
N PRO A 236 2.32 0.57 5.28
CA PRO A 236 2.48 1.31 6.54
C PRO A 236 3.56 0.75 7.46
N MET A 237 3.73 -0.57 7.50
CA MET A 237 4.79 -1.18 8.29
C MET A 237 6.18 -0.96 7.69
N CYS A 238 6.28 -0.85 6.36
CA CYS A 238 7.53 -0.46 5.71
C CYS A 238 7.84 1.00 5.97
N ALA A 239 6.84 1.89 5.88
CA ALA A 239 6.98 3.30 6.22
C ALA A 239 7.49 3.46 7.65
N TYR A 240 6.80 2.86 8.63
CA TYR A 240 7.22 2.92 10.04
C TYR A 240 8.66 2.44 10.24
N ASN A 241 9.02 1.30 9.66
CA ASN A 241 10.38 0.78 9.80
C ASN A 241 11.42 1.69 9.13
N LEU A 242 11.23 2.02 7.86
CA LEU A 242 12.23 2.74 7.07
C LEU A 242 12.30 4.23 7.40
N ASP A 243 11.29 4.80 8.05
CA ASP A 243 11.26 6.20 8.50
C ASP A 243 11.73 6.31 9.96
N PHE A 244 11.01 5.68 10.90
CA PHE A 244 11.25 5.82 12.33
C PHE A 244 12.58 5.18 12.79
N ARG A 245 13.02 4.09 12.14
CA ARG A 245 14.26 3.39 12.54
C ARG A 245 15.53 3.98 11.94
N GLN A 246 15.44 5.09 11.22
CA GLN A 246 16.63 5.76 10.70
C GLN A 246 17.58 6.25 11.81
N ASP A 247 17.04 6.66 12.96
CA ASP A 247 17.88 7.03 14.11
C ASP A 247 18.63 5.83 14.69
N ASP A 248 17.99 4.66 14.74
CA ASP A 248 18.64 3.43 15.16
C ASP A 248 19.68 2.98 14.12
N ALA A 249 19.37 3.10 12.83
CA ALA A 249 20.32 2.85 11.74
C ALA A 249 21.55 3.77 11.84
N LYS A 250 21.35 5.06 12.11
CA LYS A 250 22.44 6.04 12.32
C LYS A 250 23.33 5.71 13.51
N ARG A 251 22.77 5.14 14.58
CA ARG A 251 23.55 4.66 15.73
C ARG A 251 24.39 3.43 15.40
N LEU A 252 23.89 2.55 14.54
CA LEU A 252 24.62 1.36 14.08
C LEU A 252 25.70 1.73 13.05
N ASN A 253 25.40 2.65 12.15
CA ASN A 253 26.27 3.13 11.08
C ASN A 253 26.36 4.67 11.12
N PRO A 254 27.44 5.23 11.68
CA PRO A 254 27.62 6.69 11.78
C PRO A 254 27.63 7.43 10.44
N ASP A 255 27.86 6.75 9.31
CA ASP A 255 27.86 7.35 7.98
C ASP A 255 26.47 7.38 7.32
N PHE A 256 25.48 6.72 7.93
CA PHE A 256 24.09 6.70 7.45
C PHE A 256 23.54 8.13 7.28
N LYS A 257 22.78 8.39 6.22
CA LYS A 257 22.16 9.70 5.98
C LYS A 257 20.65 9.56 6.08
N HIS A 258 20.04 10.43 6.88
CA HIS A 258 18.59 10.51 6.94
C HIS A 258 18.01 10.94 5.60
N MET A 259 16.91 10.31 5.22
CA MET A 259 16.21 10.57 3.96
C MET A 259 14.71 10.34 4.15
N PRO A 260 13.85 11.25 3.67
CA PRO A 260 12.42 11.12 3.91
C PRO A 260 11.82 9.90 3.19
N VAL A 261 10.84 9.27 3.84
CA VAL A 261 10.07 8.15 3.31
C VAL A 261 8.60 8.56 3.21
N LEU A 262 8.04 8.60 2.01
CA LEU A 262 6.65 9.00 1.78
C LEU A 262 5.81 7.81 1.31
N TYR A 263 4.50 7.91 1.48
CA TYR A 263 3.60 7.06 0.71
C TYR A 263 3.51 7.56 -0.72
N PHE A 264 3.45 6.67 -1.70
CA PHE A 264 3.33 7.06 -3.11
C PHE A 264 2.11 7.96 -3.39
N THR A 265 1.03 7.79 -2.62
CA THR A 265 -0.17 8.63 -2.72
C THR A 265 0.03 10.05 -2.22
N GLN A 266 1.02 10.32 -1.36
CA GLN A 266 1.37 11.69 -1.00
C GLN A 266 2.01 12.42 -2.17
N LEU A 267 2.80 11.73 -3.01
CA LEU A 267 3.29 12.32 -4.26
C LEU A 267 2.16 12.52 -5.27
N MET A 268 1.19 11.61 -5.34
CA MET A 268 -0.03 11.84 -6.12
C MET A 268 -0.77 13.09 -5.64
N ALA A 269 -1.01 13.20 -4.33
CA ALA A 269 -1.71 14.33 -3.73
C ALA A 269 -0.97 15.65 -3.96
N LEU A 270 0.36 15.63 -3.94
CA LEU A 270 1.20 16.80 -4.25
C LEU A 270 1.07 17.20 -5.72
N ALA A 271 1.16 16.24 -6.64
CA ALA A 271 1.10 16.50 -8.07
C ALA A 271 -0.30 16.93 -8.57
N LEU A 272 -1.35 16.46 -7.88
CA LEU A 272 -2.76 16.79 -8.14
C LEU A 272 -3.24 18.03 -7.35
N GLU A 273 -2.37 18.63 -6.53
CA GLU A 273 -2.65 19.78 -5.66
C GLU A 273 -3.85 19.57 -4.72
N CYS A 274 -3.88 18.44 -4.01
CA CYS A 274 -4.94 18.10 -3.05
C CYS A 274 -4.90 18.92 -1.73
N GLY A 275 -3.90 19.79 -1.55
CA GLY A 275 -3.71 20.62 -0.36
C GLY A 275 -2.97 19.95 0.80
N ASP A 276 -2.49 20.76 1.76
CA ASP A 276 -1.67 20.32 2.88
C ASP A 276 -2.37 19.33 3.82
N ASP A 277 -3.69 19.48 3.98
CA ASP A 277 -4.53 18.59 4.77
C ASP A 277 -4.55 17.16 4.22
N ALA A 278 -4.33 16.99 2.90
CA ALA A 278 -4.19 15.68 2.27
C ALA A 278 -2.79 15.11 2.41
N LEU A 279 -1.76 15.97 2.45
CA LEU A 279 -0.36 15.56 2.53
C LEU A 279 0.00 15.08 3.92
N ARG A 280 -0.41 15.78 4.98
CA ARG A 280 -0.14 15.40 6.39
C ARG A 280 1.33 15.05 6.66
N PHE A 281 2.24 15.90 6.18
CA PHE A 281 3.68 15.73 6.42
C PHE A 281 4.07 15.83 7.90
N ASP A 282 3.20 16.40 8.74
CA ASP A 282 3.32 16.42 10.20
C ASP A 282 3.36 15.04 10.86
N LEU A 283 2.95 13.99 10.13
CA LEU A 283 2.93 12.61 10.62
C LEU A 283 4.19 11.81 10.31
N HIS A 284 5.17 12.40 9.60
CA HIS A 284 6.44 11.74 9.30
C HIS A 284 7.45 11.94 10.42
N HIS A 285 8.30 10.93 10.65
CA HIS A 285 9.42 11.03 11.58
C HIS A 285 10.53 11.89 10.99
N ILE A 286 10.87 11.66 9.72
CA ILE A 286 11.78 12.52 8.96
C ILE A 286 10.96 13.48 8.11
N ASP A 287 11.05 14.78 8.41
CA ASP A 287 10.31 15.83 7.69
C ASP A 287 10.68 15.82 6.20
N PRO A 288 9.71 15.61 5.29
CA PRO A 288 9.98 15.61 3.86
C PRO A 288 10.09 17.01 3.25
N LYS A 289 9.64 18.07 3.94
CA LYS A 289 9.60 19.43 3.39
C LYS A 289 10.97 19.96 2.93
N PRO A 290 12.08 19.76 3.66
CA PRO A 290 13.39 20.21 3.18
C PRO A 290 13.80 19.58 1.84
N ALA A 291 13.55 18.28 1.65
CA ALA A 291 13.87 17.59 0.40
C ALA A 291 12.99 18.07 -0.77
N LEU A 292 11.70 18.31 -0.50
CA LEU A 292 10.77 18.85 -1.50
C LEU A 292 11.09 20.32 -1.83
N ALA A 293 11.43 21.15 -0.84
CA ALA A 293 11.78 22.55 -1.03
C ALA A 293 13.04 22.72 -1.87
N ALA A 294 14.03 21.82 -1.72
CA ALA A 294 15.24 21.81 -2.55
C ALA A 294 14.96 21.56 -4.05
N ARG A 295 13.73 21.14 -4.40
CA ARG A 295 13.24 20.92 -5.76
C ARG A 295 12.09 21.87 -6.13
N ASP A 296 11.85 22.92 -5.35
CA ASP A 296 10.73 23.87 -5.52
C ASP A 296 9.33 23.20 -5.46
N LEU A 297 9.21 22.12 -4.69
CA LEU A 297 7.99 21.33 -4.54
C LEU A 297 7.27 21.49 -3.20
N ALA A 298 7.88 22.14 -2.22
CA ALA A 298 7.27 22.43 -0.92
C ALA A 298 6.30 23.62 -0.94
#